data_AF-A0A953QVU4-F1
#
_entry.id   AF-A0A953QVU4-F1
#
_cell.length_a   1.000
_cell.length_b   1.000
_cell.length_c   1.000
_cell.angle_alpha   90.00
_cell.angle_beta   90.00
_cell.angle_gamma   90.00
#
_symmetry.space_group_name_H-M   'P 1'
#
loop_
_entity.id
_entity.type
_entity.pdbx_description
1 polymer ?
#
loop_
_entity_poly.entity_id
_entity_poly.type
_entity_poly.pdbx_seq_one_letter_code
_entity_poly.pdbx_strand_id
1 'polypeptide(L)'
;MHNRLCRPTMLLNALALVLASGISALASDAAPATYVTSAEIDAALKEAPADRTTYDKVIKTVDEGDYKVSVVILRRILKPGSVDRGLSHTKVTEVYQMLKGSGTLETGGTMSDTSPVDLTEQAAGPSVRGTIKGGQTRHLGPGDVAVVLPGVPHRFSKLDSTVTYLVTRIEAKGR
;
A
#
# COMPACT_ATOMS: atom_id res chain seq x y z
N MET A 1 -2.50 -89.80 2.36
CA MET A 1 -3.51 -89.06 1.57
C MET A 1 -4.14 -88.02 2.47
N HIS A 2 -4.20 -86.79 2.00
CA HIS A 2 -4.31 -85.58 2.81
C HIS A 2 -5.68 -85.38 3.47
N ASN A 3 -5.59 -84.86 4.69
CA ASN A 3 -6.66 -84.45 5.59
C ASN A 3 -7.24 -83.08 5.18
N ARG A 4 -8.42 -82.75 5.75
CA ARG A 4 -9.09 -81.43 5.90
C ARG A 4 -10.32 -81.19 5.01
N LEU A 5 -11.50 -81.39 5.63
CA LEU A 5 -12.78 -80.82 5.19
C LEU A 5 -13.13 -79.57 6.04
N CYS A 6 -13.77 -78.62 5.34
CA CYS A 6 -14.67 -77.56 5.80
C CYS A 6 -14.25 -76.61 6.92
N ARG A 7 -13.93 -75.36 6.54
CA ARG A 7 -14.18 -74.17 7.36
C ARG A 7 -15.50 -73.54 6.90
N PRO A 8 -16.46 -73.24 7.81
CA PRO A 8 -17.65 -72.49 7.44
C PRO A 8 -17.32 -71.01 7.25
N THR A 9 -17.88 -70.45 6.19
CA THR A 9 -17.88 -69.03 5.84
C THR A 9 -18.60 -68.23 6.92
N MET A 10 -17.87 -67.39 7.66
CA MET A 10 -18.46 -66.46 8.62
C MET A 10 -18.57 -65.09 7.94
N LEU A 11 -19.74 -64.77 7.38
CA LEU A 11 -20.13 -63.40 7.08
C LEU A 11 -20.48 -62.71 8.40
N LEU A 12 -19.86 -61.58 8.73
CA LEU A 12 -20.39 -60.67 9.75
C LEU A 12 -20.06 -59.21 9.42
N ASN A 13 -21.09 -58.52 8.94
CA ASN A 13 -21.41 -57.08 9.02
C ASN A 13 -20.28 -56.09 9.30
N ALA A 14 -19.87 -55.37 8.24
CA ALA A 14 -19.18 -54.09 8.36
C ALA A 14 -20.18 -53.02 8.84
N LEU A 15 -20.19 -52.72 10.14
CA LEU A 15 -20.89 -51.57 10.70
C LEU A 15 -20.04 -50.31 10.45
N ALA A 16 -20.34 -49.59 9.38
CA ALA A 16 -19.74 -48.29 9.09
C ALA A 16 -20.27 -47.25 10.09
N LEU A 17 -19.48 -46.94 11.11
CA LEU A 17 -19.75 -45.83 12.02
C LEU A 17 -19.34 -44.52 11.33
N VAL A 18 -20.30 -43.84 10.70
CA VAL A 18 -20.11 -42.48 10.20
C VAL A 18 -20.08 -41.54 11.41
N LEU A 19 -18.89 -41.24 11.92
CA LEU A 19 -18.67 -40.10 12.81
C LEU A 19 -18.80 -38.82 11.98
N ALA A 20 -20.01 -38.26 11.94
CA ALA A 20 -20.24 -36.90 11.49
C ALA A 20 -19.67 -35.94 12.55
N SER A 21 -18.35 -35.75 12.54
CA SER A 21 -17.70 -34.69 13.28
C SER A 21 -18.06 -33.37 12.61
N GLY A 22 -19.13 -32.74 13.09
CA GLY A 22 -19.52 -31.40 12.70
C GLY A 22 -18.41 -30.42 13.04
N ILE A 23 -17.61 -30.04 12.04
CA ILE A 23 -16.74 -28.87 12.13
C ILE A 23 -17.67 -27.66 12.01
N SER A 24 -18.23 -27.23 13.14
CA SER A 24 -18.69 -25.84 13.23
C SER A 24 -17.44 -24.98 13.34
N ALA A 25 -16.88 -24.60 12.18
CA ALA A 25 -16.01 -23.44 12.13
C ALA A 25 -16.90 -22.25 12.48
N LEU A 26 -16.87 -21.83 13.74
CA LEU A 26 -17.46 -20.57 14.15
C LEU A 26 -16.75 -19.49 13.33
N ALA A 27 -17.50 -18.81 12.47
CA ALA A 27 -17.04 -17.58 11.84
C ALA A 27 -16.68 -16.61 12.96
N SER A 28 -15.40 -16.30 13.12
CA SER A 28 -14.99 -15.19 13.97
C SER A 28 -15.58 -13.93 13.34
N ASP A 29 -16.32 -13.13 14.11
CA ASP A 29 -16.75 -11.82 13.64
C ASP A 29 -15.50 -11.02 13.25
N ALA A 30 -15.42 -10.65 11.97
CA ALA A 30 -14.33 -9.81 11.48
C ALA A 30 -14.49 -8.40 12.06
N ALA A 31 -13.39 -7.75 12.41
CA ALA A 31 -13.42 -6.34 12.77
C ALA A 31 -13.97 -5.51 11.60
N PRO A 32 -14.74 -4.44 11.87
CA PRO A 32 -15.20 -3.54 10.81
C PRO A 32 -14.00 -2.86 10.12
N ALA A 33 -14.20 -2.42 8.88
CA ALA A 33 -13.17 -1.71 8.13
C ALA A 33 -12.79 -0.39 8.79
N THR A 34 -11.56 0.07 8.54
CA THR A 34 -11.17 1.45 8.84
C THR A 34 -11.61 2.36 7.69
N TYR A 35 -12.24 3.47 8.03
CA TYR A 35 -12.75 4.45 7.05
C TYR A 35 -11.94 5.74 7.12
N VAL A 36 -11.71 6.38 5.97
CA VAL A 36 -11.26 7.78 5.88
C VAL A 36 -12.31 8.53 5.08
N THR A 37 -13.04 9.40 5.76
CA THR A 37 -14.16 10.16 5.19
C THR A 37 -13.66 11.43 4.49
N SER A 38 -14.49 11.99 3.60
CA SER A 38 -14.21 13.30 2.99
C SER A 38 -14.04 14.40 4.04
N ALA A 39 -14.81 14.37 5.14
CA ALA A 39 -14.69 15.33 6.23
C ALA A 39 -13.31 15.25 6.92
N GLU A 40 -12.76 14.05 7.11
CA GLU A 40 -11.41 13.85 7.68
C GLU A 40 -10.32 14.31 6.71
N ILE A 41 -10.48 14.05 5.41
CA ILE A 41 -9.57 14.53 4.37
C ILE A 41 -9.56 16.07 4.35
N ASP A 42 -10.73 16.70 4.36
CA ASP A 42 -10.88 18.15 4.36
C ASP A 42 -10.32 18.77 5.65
N ALA A 43 -10.54 18.12 6.80
CA ALA A 43 -9.97 18.56 8.07
C ALA A 43 -8.43 18.53 8.03
N ALA A 44 -7.84 17.43 7.56
CA ALA A 44 -6.39 17.33 7.42
C ALA A 44 -5.82 18.38 6.45
N LEU A 45 -6.50 18.64 5.32
CA LEU A 45 -6.06 19.68 4.37
C LEU A 45 -6.11 21.10 4.95
N LYS A 46 -7.02 21.39 5.88
CA LYS A 46 -7.10 22.70 6.55
C LYS A 46 -5.89 22.97 7.44
N GLU A 47 -5.21 21.94 7.94
CA GLU A 47 -3.97 22.08 8.71
C GLU A 47 -2.76 22.46 7.84
N ALA A 48 -2.86 22.35 6.52
CA ALA A 48 -1.73 22.54 5.63
C ALA A 48 -1.30 24.02 5.53
N PRO A 49 -0.10 24.41 5.99
CA PRO A 49 0.35 25.80 5.96
C PRO A 49 0.40 26.36 4.53
N ALA A 50 -0.12 27.57 4.32
CA ALA A 50 -0.32 28.15 2.99
C ALA A 50 0.99 28.34 2.19
N ASP A 51 2.11 28.54 2.87
CA ASP A 51 3.44 28.78 2.31
C ASP A 51 4.31 27.51 2.18
N ARG A 52 3.84 26.38 2.72
CA ARG A 52 4.56 25.11 2.67
C ARG A 52 4.42 24.47 1.29
N THR A 53 5.52 24.43 0.53
CA THR A 53 5.54 23.87 -0.83
C THR A 53 5.09 22.41 -0.88
N THR A 54 5.47 21.59 0.10
CA THR A 54 5.05 20.19 0.22
C THR A 54 4.47 19.95 1.60
N TYR A 55 3.22 19.53 1.63
CA TYR A 55 2.50 19.03 2.80
C TYR A 55 2.27 17.53 2.61
N ASP A 56 2.60 16.74 3.63
CA ASP A 56 2.49 15.28 3.67
C ASP A 56 2.04 14.90 5.08
N LYS A 57 0.80 14.44 5.21
CA LYS A 57 0.14 14.19 6.49
C LYS A 57 -0.55 12.84 6.48
N VAL A 58 -0.18 11.99 7.43
CA VAL A 58 -0.91 10.75 7.73
C VAL A 58 -2.26 11.09 8.34
N ILE A 59 -3.35 10.58 7.76
CA ILE A 59 -4.70 10.72 8.30
C ILE A 59 -4.99 9.55 9.25
N LYS A 60 -4.78 8.32 8.78
CA LYS A 60 -4.97 7.09 9.56
C LYS A 60 -3.94 6.04 9.17
N THR A 61 -3.63 5.17 10.13
CA THR A 61 -2.81 3.98 9.95
C THR A 61 -3.52 2.79 10.58
N VAL A 62 -3.53 1.67 9.88
CA VAL A 62 -3.91 0.35 10.37
C VAL A 62 -2.66 -0.52 10.39
N ASP A 63 -2.47 -1.27 11.46
CA ASP A 63 -1.32 -2.14 11.67
C ASP A 63 -1.81 -3.58 11.86
N GLU A 64 -1.52 -4.44 10.90
CA GLU A 64 -1.94 -5.85 10.86
C GLU A 64 -0.77 -6.80 11.14
N GLY A 65 0.26 -6.32 11.85
CA GLY A 65 1.44 -7.10 12.24
C GLY A 65 2.44 -7.29 11.11
N ASP A 66 2.04 -7.94 10.02
CA ASP A 66 2.88 -8.21 8.85
C ASP A 66 2.98 -7.01 7.89
N TYR A 67 2.01 -6.09 7.98
CA TYR A 67 2.01 -4.88 7.19
C TYR A 67 1.29 -3.73 7.90
N LYS A 68 1.63 -2.51 7.49
CA LYS A 68 0.89 -1.30 7.84
C LYS A 68 0.25 -0.72 6.59
N VAL A 69 -0.98 -0.25 6.71
CA VAL A 69 -1.66 0.54 5.68
C VAL A 69 -1.92 1.92 6.24
N SER A 70 -1.39 2.95 5.59
CA SER A 70 -1.62 4.34 5.97
C SER A 70 -2.29 5.10 4.84
N VAL A 71 -3.32 5.85 5.15
CA VAL A 71 -3.94 6.81 4.22
C VAL A 71 -3.36 8.17 4.53
N VAL A 72 -2.71 8.75 3.52
CA VAL A 72 -1.95 9.99 3.63
C VAL A 72 -2.53 10.99 2.64
N ILE A 73 -2.64 12.26 3.05
CA ILE A 73 -3.00 13.35 2.16
C ILE A 73 -1.78 14.22 1.87
N LEU A 74 -1.59 14.54 0.59
CA LEU A 74 -0.50 15.39 0.14
C LEU A 74 -1.04 16.60 -0.60
N ARG A 75 -0.37 17.74 -0.39
CA ARG A 75 -0.52 18.95 -1.21
C ARG A 75 0.84 19.41 -1.67
N ARG A 76 0.98 19.67 -2.97
CA ARG A 76 2.18 20.28 -3.55
C ARG A 76 1.81 21.57 -4.26
N ILE A 77 2.43 22.66 -3.85
CA ILE A 77 2.21 23.98 -4.42
C ILE A 77 3.18 24.18 -5.58
N LEU A 78 2.66 24.62 -6.72
CA LEU A 78 3.50 25.05 -7.84
C LEU A 78 4.27 26.32 -7.43
N LYS A 79 5.59 26.20 -7.30
CA LYS A 79 6.48 27.33 -7.05
C LYS A 79 7.49 27.45 -8.20
N PRO A 80 7.49 28.57 -8.94
CA PRO A 80 8.44 28.77 -10.04
C PRO A 80 9.88 28.51 -9.60
N GLY A 81 10.64 27.78 -10.41
CA GLY A 81 12.04 27.42 -10.12
C GLY A 81 12.24 26.30 -9.09
N SER A 82 11.18 25.77 -8.47
CA SER A 82 11.30 24.60 -7.59
C SER A 82 11.34 23.33 -8.43
N VAL A 83 12.45 22.59 -8.33
CA VAL A 83 12.58 21.25 -8.91
C VAL A 83 12.41 20.24 -7.79
N ASP A 84 11.36 19.40 -7.88
CA ASP A 84 11.23 18.30 -6.93
C ASP A 84 12.35 17.29 -7.18
N ARG A 85 12.94 16.79 -6.10
CA ARG A 85 13.97 15.75 -6.16
C ARG A 85 13.29 14.39 -6.07
N GLY A 86 13.83 13.41 -6.79
CA GLY A 86 13.35 12.03 -6.75
C GLY A 86 13.35 11.47 -5.34
N LEU A 87 12.35 10.68 -5.02
CA LEU A 87 12.26 9.85 -3.82
C LEU A 87 12.13 8.38 -4.22
N SER A 88 12.71 7.50 -3.41
CA SER A 88 12.51 6.05 -3.50
C SER A 88 12.40 5.50 -2.09
N HIS A 89 11.29 4.85 -1.77
CA HIS A 89 11.06 4.20 -0.49
C HIS A 89 11.62 2.79 -0.49
N THR A 90 12.23 2.34 0.61
CA THR A 90 12.83 1.00 0.66
C THR A 90 11.80 -0.11 0.83
N LYS A 91 10.71 0.14 1.58
CA LYS A 91 9.76 -0.91 1.99
C LYS A 91 8.29 -0.59 1.70
N VAL A 92 8.01 0.59 1.17
CA VAL A 92 6.65 1.12 1.06
C VAL A 92 6.18 1.10 -0.39
N THR A 93 5.04 0.47 -0.64
CA THR A 93 4.26 0.68 -1.86
C THR A 93 3.39 1.92 -1.65
N GLU A 94 3.35 2.80 -2.64
CA GLU A 94 2.46 3.96 -2.66
C GLU A 94 1.42 3.82 -3.76
N VAL A 95 0.15 4.01 -3.41
CA VAL A 95 -0.95 4.12 -4.38
C VAL A 95 -1.46 5.55 -4.36
N TYR A 96 -1.14 6.31 -5.41
CA TYR A 96 -1.54 7.70 -5.60
C TYR A 96 -2.95 7.74 -6.15
N GLN A 97 -3.81 8.61 -5.59
CA GLN A 97 -5.11 8.96 -6.15
C GLN A 97 -5.23 10.48 -6.23
N MET A 98 -5.26 11.01 -7.45
CA MET A 98 -5.30 12.45 -7.69
C MET A 98 -6.70 13.02 -7.38
N LEU A 99 -6.76 14.06 -6.55
CA LEU A 99 -8.02 14.70 -6.14
C LEU A 99 -8.24 16.05 -6.83
N LYS A 100 -7.21 16.89 -6.90
CA LYS A 100 -7.27 18.24 -7.49
C LYS A 100 -5.97 18.59 -8.19
N GLY A 101 -6.09 19.43 -9.21
CA GLY A 101 -4.96 19.88 -10.03
C GLY A 101 -4.38 18.78 -10.91
N SER A 102 -3.32 19.12 -11.63
CA SER A 102 -2.61 18.17 -12.47
C SER A 102 -1.11 18.44 -12.54
N GLY A 103 -0.36 17.43 -12.98
CA GLY A 103 1.08 17.51 -13.17
C GLY A 103 1.63 16.25 -13.82
N THR A 104 2.92 16.25 -14.08
CA THR A 104 3.63 15.14 -14.69
C THR A 104 4.40 14.38 -13.61
N LEU A 105 4.03 13.11 -13.41
CA LEU A 105 4.74 12.18 -12.55
C LEU A 105 5.85 11.50 -13.37
N GLU A 106 7.08 11.58 -12.89
CA GLU A 106 8.22 10.83 -13.41
C GLU A 106 8.47 9.64 -12.49
N THR A 107 8.60 8.44 -13.04
CA THR A 107 8.81 7.19 -12.29
C THR A 107 9.83 6.27 -12.95
N GLY A 108 10.51 5.45 -12.16
CA GLY A 108 11.47 4.45 -12.64
C GLY A 108 12.84 5.04 -12.96
N GLY A 109 13.57 4.40 -13.87
CA GLY A 109 14.95 4.77 -14.18
C GLY A 109 15.93 4.43 -13.06
N THR A 110 17.05 5.16 -13.01
CA THR A 110 18.07 5.04 -11.97
C THR A 110 18.22 6.34 -11.18
N MET A 111 18.78 6.25 -9.98
CA MET A 111 19.02 7.40 -9.11
C MET A 111 20.52 7.71 -9.02
N SER A 112 20.88 8.99 -9.16
CA SER A 112 22.21 9.51 -8.84
C SER A 112 22.16 10.59 -7.75
N ASP A 113 23.31 10.97 -7.23
CA ASP A 113 23.47 12.05 -6.24
C ASP A 113 22.57 11.84 -5.02
N THR A 114 22.60 10.60 -4.54
CA THR A 114 21.67 10.08 -3.54
C THR A 114 22.10 10.39 -2.13
N SER A 115 21.12 10.61 -1.28
CA SER A 115 21.28 10.76 0.17
C SER A 115 20.13 10.05 0.88
N PRO A 116 20.39 9.35 2.01
CA PRO A 116 19.34 8.72 2.79
C PRO A 116 18.45 9.79 3.44
N VAL A 117 17.16 9.50 3.54
CA VAL A 117 16.19 10.29 4.30
C VAL A 117 15.25 9.34 5.04
N ASP A 118 14.93 9.67 6.28
CA ASP A 118 13.95 8.91 7.06
C ASP A 118 12.59 9.62 6.98
N LEU A 119 11.60 8.92 6.46
CA LEU A 119 10.22 9.39 6.33
C LEU A 119 9.24 8.51 7.12
N THR A 120 9.71 7.87 8.20
CA THR A 120 8.90 7.01 9.06
C THR A 120 7.70 7.76 9.66
N GLU A 121 7.87 9.02 10.08
CA GLU A 121 6.79 9.88 10.58
C GLU A 121 5.70 10.17 9.53
N GLN A 122 6.04 10.04 8.24
CA GLN A 122 5.09 10.17 7.13
C GLN A 122 4.53 8.79 6.70
N ALA A 123 4.86 7.69 7.40
CA ALA A 123 4.55 6.33 6.97
C ALA A 123 5.16 5.93 5.62
N ALA A 124 6.25 6.58 5.21
CA ALA A 124 7.04 6.28 4.01
C ALA A 124 8.34 5.52 4.31
N GLY A 125 8.71 5.42 5.60
CA GLY A 125 9.85 4.64 6.09
C GLY A 125 11.22 5.10 5.57
N PRO A 126 12.26 4.26 5.73
CA PRO A 126 13.58 4.53 5.17
C PRO A 126 13.51 4.73 3.66
N SER A 127 14.14 5.80 3.20
CA SER A 127 14.04 6.27 1.83
C SER A 127 15.36 6.85 1.34
N VAL A 128 15.46 7.06 0.03
CA VAL A 128 16.58 7.73 -0.63
C VAL A 128 16.05 8.90 -1.46
N ARG A 129 16.72 10.06 -1.33
CA ARG A 129 16.47 11.24 -2.17
C ARG A 129 17.61 11.44 -3.15
N GLY A 130 17.31 11.83 -4.38
CA GLY A 130 18.31 11.94 -5.45
C GLY A 130 17.76 12.52 -6.75
N THR A 131 18.51 12.35 -7.83
CA THR A 131 18.13 12.75 -9.19
C THR A 131 17.77 11.52 -10.00
N ILE A 132 16.58 11.52 -10.61
CA ILE A 132 16.13 10.44 -11.49
C ILE A 132 16.79 10.61 -12.87
N LYS A 133 17.29 9.51 -13.45
CA LYS A 133 17.81 9.42 -14.82
C LYS A 133 17.07 8.34 -15.59
N GLY A 134 16.55 8.70 -16.76
CA GLY A 134 15.83 7.76 -17.64
C GLY A 134 14.46 7.34 -17.09
N GLY A 135 13.83 8.15 -16.23
CA GLY A 135 12.48 7.92 -15.76
C GLY A 135 11.44 8.07 -16.88
N GLN A 136 10.36 7.31 -16.80
CA GLN A 136 9.19 7.48 -17.66
C GLN A 136 8.28 8.55 -17.08
N THR A 137 7.66 9.36 -17.94
CA THR A 137 6.74 10.41 -17.51
C THR A 137 5.30 10.11 -17.91
N ARG A 138 4.36 10.45 -17.03
CA ARG A 138 2.93 10.42 -17.29
C ARG A 138 2.28 11.67 -16.70
N HIS A 139 1.42 12.32 -17.47
CA HIS A 139 0.58 13.39 -16.96
C HIS A 139 -0.60 12.77 -16.20
N LEU A 140 -0.88 13.29 -15.00
CA LEU A 140 -1.95 12.84 -14.12
C LEU A 140 -2.83 14.03 -13.72
N GLY A 141 -4.15 13.83 -13.72
CA GLY A 141 -5.17 14.76 -13.26
C GLY A 141 -6.19 14.07 -12.34
N PRO A 142 -7.25 14.78 -11.91
CA PRO A 142 -8.22 14.24 -10.95
C PRO A 142 -8.85 12.92 -11.42
N GLY A 143 -8.90 11.93 -10.52
CA GLY A 143 -9.40 10.59 -10.81
C GLY A 143 -8.33 9.60 -11.29
N ASP A 144 -7.17 10.08 -11.76
CA ASP A 144 -6.07 9.21 -12.15
C ASP A 144 -5.40 8.58 -10.92
N VAL A 145 -4.91 7.35 -11.13
CA VAL A 145 -4.25 6.53 -10.10
C VAL A 145 -2.89 6.06 -10.60
N ALA A 146 -1.90 6.06 -9.73
CA ALA A 146 -0.59 5.47 -9.99
C ALA A 146 -0.17 4.55 -8.83
N VAL A 147 0.45 3.43 -9.15
CA VAL A 147 1.01 2.50 -8.16
C VAL A 147 2.52 2.53 -8.29
N VAL A 148 3.21 2.82 -7.19
CA VAL A 148 4.66 2.92 -7.10
C VAL A 148 5.16 1.90 -6.08
N LEU A 149 5.91 0.91 -6.55
CA LEU A 149 6.45 -0.16 -5.71
C LEU A 149 7.70 0.29 -4.95
N PRO A 150 8.11 -0.44 -3.88
CA PRO A 150 9.36 -0.17 -3.19
C PRO A 150 10.56 -0.18 -4.15
N GLY A 151 11.49 0.74 -3.95
CA GLY A 151 12.68 0.90 -4.79
C GLY A 151 12.45 1.63 -6.11
N VAL A 152 11.21 1.98 -6.48
CA VAL A 152 10.92 2.75 -7.69
C VAL A 152 11.10 4.25 -7.42
N PRO A 153 12.09 4.90 -8.07
CA PRO A 153 12.24 6.34 -7.95
C PRO A 153 11.04 7.07 -8.54
N HIS A 154 10.57 8.11 -7.88
CA HIS A 154 9.45 8.90 -8.37
C HIS A 154 9.53 10.37 -7.90
N ARG A 155 8.89 11.26 -8.67
CA ARG A 155 8.65 12.68 -8.33
C ARG A 155 7.60 13.28 -9.24
N PHE A 156 7.04 14.42 -8.86
CA PHE A 156 6.42 15.30 -9.85
C PHE A 156 7.51 16.09 -10.56
N SER A 157 7.78 15.78 -11.83
CA SER A 157 8.78 16.49 -12.64
C SER A 157 8.28 17.85 -13.12
N LYS A 158 6.96 18.02 -13.19
CA LYS A 158 6.27 19.28 -13.49
C LYS A 158 4.93 19.32 -12.76
N LEU A 159 4.55 20.48 -12.27
CA LEU A 159 3.18 20.76 -11.83
C LEU A 159 2.56 21.78 -12.78
N ASP A 160 1.32 21.55 -13.22
CA ASP A 160 0.57 22.53 -14.02
C ASP A 160 -0.25 23.45 -13.11
N SER A 161 -0.60 22.97 -11.92
CA SER A 161 -1.19 23.74 -10.82
C SER A 161 -0.75 23.19 -9.47
N THR A 162 -1.18 23.81 -8.36
CA THR A 162 -1.18 23.11 -7.07
C THR A 162 -1.95 21.80 -7.22
N VAL A 163 -1.35 20.70 -6.75
CA VAL A 163 -1.97 19.38 -6.74
C VAL A 163 -2.32 18.96 -5.32
N THR A 164 -3.42 18.22 -5.19
CA THR A 164 -3.81 17.55 -3.96
C THR A 164 -4.19 16.12 -4.30
N TYR A 165 -3.66 15.16 -3.54
CA TYR A 165 -3.83 13.74 -3.85
C TYR A 165 -3.68 12.90 -2.58
N LEU A 166 -4.41 11.79 -2.53
CA LEU A 166 -4.22 10.78 -1.50
C LEU A 166 -3.09 9.84 -1.91
N VAL A 167 -2.38 9.32 -0.92
CA VAL A 167 -1.51 8.17 -1.08
C VAL A 167 -1.91 7.12 -0.04
N THR A 168 -2.22 5.92 -0.51
CA THR A 168 -2.25 4.74 0.36
C THR A 168 -0.84 4.16 0.41
N ARG A 169 -0.20 4.23 1.58
CA ARG A 169 1.12 3.68 1.85
C ARG A 169 0.97 2.30 2.48
N ILE A 170 1.54 1.29 1.84
CA ILE A 170 1.52 -0.10 2.29
C ILE A 170 2.96 -0.49 2.61
N GLU A 171 3.28 -0.59 3.89
CA GLU A 171 4.60 -0.97 4.38
C GLU A 171 4.59 -2.45 4.77
N ALA A 172 5.39 -3.27 4.12
CA ALA A 172 5.61 -4.65 4.55
C ALA A 172 6.60 -4.70 5.71
N LYS A 173 6.24 -5.37 6.80
CA LYS A 173 7.12 -5.65 7.94
C LYS A 173 7.75 -7.03 7.75
N GLY A 174 9.07 -7.13 7.91
CA GLY A 174 9.80 -8.40 7.78
C GLY A 174 10.39 -8.72 6.40
N ARG A 175 10.44 -7.74 5.48
CA ARG A 175 11.34 -7.77 4.32
C ARG A 175 12.61 -6.97 4.57
#